data_AF-A0A179UHY1-F1
#
_entry.id   AF-A0A179UHY1-F1
#
_cell.length_a   1.000
_cell.length_b   1.000
_cell.length_c   1.000
_cell.angle_alpha   90.00
_cell.angle_beta   90.00
_cell.angle_gamma   90.00
#
_symmetry.space_group_name_H-M   'P 1'
#
loop_
_entity.id
_entity.type
_entity.pdbx_description
1 polymer ?
#
loop_
_entity_poly.entity_id
_entity_poly.type
_entity_poly.pdbx_seq_one_letter_code
_entity_poly.pdbx_strand_id
1 'polypeptide(L)'
;MAPFLPAEIILCILEHMPDIFTLFSAILTCKDICAVFTDNEDRVMGSVSWNGAMNKFTDRRMTDWNLMRGGRNTNATRGRAES
;
A
#
# COMPACT_ATOMS: atom_id res chain seq x y z
N MET A 1 19.85 24.03 9.35
CA MET A 1 20.36 22.65 9.21
C MET A 1 19.16 21.72 9.29
N ALA A 2 18.89 20.93 8.26
CA ALA A 2 17.86 19.91 8.36
C ALA A 2 18.31 18.87 9.40
N PRO A 3 17.46 18.44 10.34
CA PRO A 3 17.82 17.39 11.26
C PRO A 3 18.06 16.11 10.44
N PHE A 4 19.30 15.63 10.45
CA PHE A 4 19.63 14.34 9.88
C PHE A 4 19.06 13.26 10.79
N LEU A 5 18.12 12.47 10.27
CA LEU A 5 17.63 11.29 10.98
C LEU A 5 18.74 10.23 10.99
N PRO A 6 18.92 9.48 12.08
CA PRO A 6 19.78 8.29 12.10
C PRO A 6 19.38 7.30 11.00
N ALA A 7 20.36 6.58 10.45
CA ALA A 7 20.16 5.61 9.38
C ALA A 7 19.13 4.52 9.75
N GLU A 8 19.11 4.13 11.02
CA GLU A 8 18.19 3.15 11.59
C GLU A 8 16.73 3.63 11.57
N ILE A 9 16.52 4.94 11.77
CA ILE A 9 15.18 5.53 11.67
C ILE A 9 14.75 5.60 10.20
N ILE A 10 15.66 5.99 9.30
CA ILE A 10 15.40 5.99 7.86
C ILE A 10 15.02 4.58 7.40
N LEU A 11 15.79 3.56 7.80
CA LEU A 11 15.52 2.17 7.48
C LEU A 11 14.13 1.73 7.97
N CYS A 12 13.80 2.03 9.23
CA CYS A 12 12.48 1.73 9.79
C CYS A 12 11.34 2.37 8.98
N ILE A 13 11.52 3.62 8.53
CA ILE A 13 10.55 4.32 7.67
C ILE A 13 10.42 3.61 6.32
N LEU A 14 11.54 3.24 5.68
CA LEU A 14 11.55 2.57 4.37
C LEU A 14 10.86 1.19 4.43
N GLU A 15 11.07 0.42 5.50
CA GLU A 15 10.44 -0.89 5.71
C GLU A 15 8.91 -0.82 5.87
N HIS A 16 8.40 0.31 6.35
CA HIS A 16 6.97 0.52 6.57
C HIS A 16 6.28 1.26 5.41
N MET A 17 6.97 1.45 4.29
CA MET A 17 6.33 2.06 3.12
C MET A 17 5.17 1.18 2.63
N PRO A 18 4.04 1.81 2.29
CA PRO A 18 2.82 1.09 1.93
C PRO A 18 2.91 0.36 0.59
N ASP A 19 3.76 0.86 -0.31
CA ASP A 19 3.92 0.37 -1.67
C ASP A 19 5.26 0.81 -2.28
N ILE A 20 5.60 0.17 -3.40
CA ILE A 20 6.85 0.36 -4.14
C ILE A 20 6.96 1.77 -4.76
N PHE A 21 5.85 2.38 -5.20
CA PHE A 21 5.90 3.72 -5.81
C PHE A 21 6.26 4.79 -4.78
N THR A 22 5.68 4.70 -3.59
CA THR A 22 6.00 5.59 -2.47
C THR A 22 7.47 5.41 -2.04
N LEU A 23 7.96 4.17 -1.99
CA LEU A 23 9.36 3.87 -1.70
C LEU A 23 10.33 4.52 -2.72
N PHE A 24 10.11 4.33 -4.02
CA PHE A 24 10.96 4.93 -5.05
C PHE A 24 10.93 6.47 -5.01
N SER A 25 9.77 7.05 -4.73
CA SER A 25 9.65 8.49 -4.55
C SER A 25 10.52 8.98 -3.39
N ALA A 26 10.53 8.28 -2.26
CA ALA A 26 11.37 8.63 -1.11
C ALA A 26 12.87 8.50 -1.44
N ILE A 27 13.29 7.42 -2.10
CA ILE A 27 14.70 7.18 -2.48
C ILE A 27 15.24 8.29 -3.39
N LEU A 28 14.44 8.77 -4.33
CA LEU A 28 14.85 9.82 -5.28
C LEU A 28 14.96 11.22 -4.66
N THR A 29 14.39 11.44 -3.47
CA THR A 29 14.40 12.77 -2.84
C THR A 29 15.73 13.12 -2.17
N CYS A 30 16.50 12.12 -1.75
CA CYS A 30 17.70 12.35 -0.92
C CYS A 30 18.75 11.26 -1.14
N LYS A 31 20.01 11.67 -1.33
CA LYS A 31 21.15 10.74 -1.51
C LYS A 31 21.38 9.86 -0.28
N ASP A 32 21.16 10.38 0.92
CA ASP A 32 21.37 9.61 2.15
C ASP A 32 20.30 8.53 2.34
N ILE A 33 19.06 8.82 1.97
CA ILE A 33 17.99 7.82 1.93
C ILE A 33 18.32 6.73 0.91
N CYS A 34 18.83 7.12 -0.26
CA CYS A 34 19.29 6.18 -1.28
C CYS A 34 20.42 5.29 -0.78
N ALA A 35 21.42 5.83 -0.09
CA ALA A 35 22.50 5.04 0.49
C ALA A 35 21.99 4.01 1.51
N VAL A 36 21.12 4.42 2.44
CA VAL A 36 20.52 3.52 3.43
C VAL A 36 19.69 2.42 2.75
N PHE A 37 18.95 2.76 1.69
CA PHE A 37 18.20 1.80 0.90
C PHE A 37 19.12 0.79 0.21
N THR A 38 20.17 1.25 -0.49
CA THR A 38 21.10 0.37 -1.21
C THR A 38 21.79 -0.63 -0.28
N ASP A 39 22.17 -0.19 0.92
CA ASP A 39 22.78 -1.07 1.92
C ASP A 39 21.81 -2.12 2.51
N ASN A 40 20.49 -1.93 2.35
CA ASN A 40 19.45 -2.76 2.96
C ASN A 40 18.36 -3.19 1.97
N GLU A 41 18.67 -3.22 0.67
CA GLU A 41 17.68 -3.34 -0.42
C GLU A 41 16.76 -4.55 -0.24
N ASP A 42 17.35 -5.74 -0.07
CA ASP A 42 16.60 -7.00 0.06
C ASP A 42 15.60 -6.97 1.22
N ARG A 43 16.02 -6.38 2.35
CA ARG A 43 15.23 -6.30 3.57
C ARG A 43 14.07 -5.32 3.42
N VAL A 44 14.31 -4.17 2.82
CA VAL A 44 13.28 -3.16 2.54
C VAL A 44 12.28 -3.69 1.50
N MET A 45 12.76 -4.24 0.39
CA MET A 45 11.91 -4.78 -0.68
C MET A 45 11.06 -5.96 -0.19
N GLY A 46 11.61 -6.82 0.66
CA GLY A 46 10.85 -7.88 1.33
C GLY A 46 9.72 -7.34 2.20
N SER A 47 10.00 -6.29 2.98
CA SER A 47 9.02 -5.66 3.89
C SER A 47 7.89 -4.96 3.11
N VAL A 48 8.24 -4.18 2.08
CA VAL A 48 7.24 -3.48 1.25
C VAL A 48 6.37 -4.46 0.46
N SER A 49 6.93 -5.58 -0.03
CA SER A 49 6.17 -6.65 -0.67
C SER A 49 5.15 -7.28 0.28
N TRP A 50 5.57 -7.56 1.53
CA TRP A 50 4.69 -8.06 2.58
C TRP A 50 3.58 -7.06 2.94
N ASN A 51 3.91 -5.78 3.10
CA ASN A 51 2.94 -4.73 3.41
C ASN A 51 1.91 -4.55 2.29
N GLY A 52 2.35 -4.57 1.03
CA GLY A 52 1.47 -4.53 -0.13
C GLY A 52 0.55 -5.76 -0.22
N ALA A 53 1.04 -6.94 0.17
CA ALA A 53 0.22 -8.15 0.23
C ALA A 53 -0.81 -8.11 1.37
N MET A 54 -0.43 -7.60 2.56
CA MET A 54 -1.36 -7.36 3.67
C MET A 54 -2.45 -6.37 3.29
N ASN A 55 -2.10 -5.27 2.61
CA ASN A 55 -3.07 -4.28 2.12
C ASN A 55 -4.07 -4.88 1.11
N LYS A 56 -3.63 -5.77 0.22
CA LYS A 56 -4.54 -6.49 -0.68
C LYS A 56 -5.45 -7.47 0.07
N PHE A 57 -4.95 -8.07 1.16
CA PHE A 57 -5.72 -9.00 1.98
C PHE A 57 -6.77 -8.29 2.84
N THR A 58 -6.44 -7.12 3.39
CA THR A 58 -7.41 -6.27 4.10
C THR A 58 -8.41 -5.63 3.15
N ASP A 59 -8.02 -5.23 1.94
CA ASP A 59 -8.92 -4.69 0.91
C ASP A 59 -9.94 -5.75 0.44
N ARG A 60 -9.49 -6.99 0.23
CA ARG A 60 -10.40 -8.10 -0.13
C ARG A 60 -11.35 -8.45 1.03
N ARG A 61 -10.87 -8.46 2.28
CA ARG A 61 -11.73 -8.64 3.47
C ARG A 61 -12.68 -7.46 3.71
N MET A 62 -12.30 -6.23 3.39
CA MET A 62 -13.18 -5.05 3.43
C MET A 62 -14.24 -5.11 2.34
N THR A 63 -13.89 -5.59 1.15
CA THR A 63 -14.84 -5.84 0.05
C THR A 63 -15.87 -6.90 0.45
N ASP A 64 -15.42 -8.02 1.03
CA ASP A 64 -16.31 -9.07 1.53
C ASP A 64 -17.17 -8.59 2.72
N TRP A 65 -16.61 -7.79 3.63
CA TRP A 65 -17.36 -7.19 4.74
C TRP A 65 -18.45 -6.21 4.26
N ASN A 66 -18.18 -5.42 3.22
CA ASN A 66 -19.15 -4.51 2.61
C ASN A 66 -20.26 -5.27 1.85
N LEU A 67 -19.94 -6.40 1.22
CA LEU A 67 -20.91 -7.32 0.62
C LEU A 67 -21.82 -7.97 1.67
N MET A 68 -21.28 -8.29 2.85
CA MET A 68 -22.04 -8.89 3.96
C MET A 68 -22.93 -7.90 4.73
N ARG A 69 -22.74 -6.58 4.57
CA ARG A 69 -23.50 -5.53 5.28
C ARG A 69 -24.68 -4.92 4.50
N GLY A 70 -24.98 -5.39 3.30
CA GLY A 70 -26.28 -5.14 2.66
C GLY A 70 -26.45 -3.78 1.96
N GLY A 71 -25.72 -3.56 0.87
CA GLY A 71 -26.13 -2.58 -0.15
C GLY A 71 -27.29 -3.12 -0.99
N ARG A 72 -28.51 -2.62 -0.77
CA ARG A 72 -29.75 -3.03 -1.46
C ARG A 72 -29.82 -2.48 -2.90
N ASN A 73 -30.13 -3.39 -3.83
CA ASN A 73 -31.10 -3.27 -4.94
C ASN A 73 -30.77 -2.38 -6.16
N THR A 74 -30.45 -3.03 -7.29
CA THR A 74 -30.75 -2.51 -8.65
C THR A 74 -31.39 -3.60 -9.52
N ASN A 75 -32.56 -4.11 -9.11
CA ASN A 75 -33.53 -4.60 -10.08
C ASN A 75 -34.24 -3.38 -10.70
N ALA A 76 -33.55 -2.70 -11.62
CA ALA A 76 -34.08 -1.62 -12.43
C ALA A 76 -33.95 -1.96 -13.91
N THR A 77 -34.57 -3.07 -14.32
CA THR A 77 -34.98 -3.32 -15.71
C THR A 77 -36.11 -4.36 -15.72
N ARG A 78 -37.28 -3.94 -15.25
CA ARG A 78 -38.56 -4.57 -15.60
C ARG A 78 -39.49 -3.51 -16.19
N GLY A 79 -39.25 -3.18 -17.47
CA GLY A 79 -40.34 -2.88 -18.42
C GLY A 79 -40.44 -4.11 -19.32
N ARG A 80 -41.42 -4.99 -19.15
CA ARG A 80 -42.77 -4.92 -19.73
C ARG A 80 -42.75 -4.85 -21.26
N ALA A 81 -42.81 -6.03 -21.86
CA ALA A 81 -43.61 -6.38 -23.05
C ALA A 81 -43.77 -7.91 -22.94
N GLU A 82 -44.81 -8.44 -22.30
CA GLU A 82 -46.19 -8.64 -22.80
C GLU A 82 -46.26 -9.46 -24.09
N SER A 83 -46.93 -10.62 -23.94
CA SER A 83 -47.44 -11.60 -24.92
C SER A 83 -46.49 -12.62 -25.53
#